data_AF-A0A2G9HFU3-F1
#
_entry.id   AF-A0A2G9HFU3-F1
#
_cell.length_a   1.000
_cell.length_b   1.000
_cell.length_c   1.000
_cell.angle_alpha   90.00
_cell.angle_beta   90.00
_cell.angle_gamma   90.00
#
_symmetry.space_group_name_H-M   'P 1'
#
loop_
_entity.id
_entity.type
_entity.pdbx_description
1 polymer ?
#
loop_
_entity_poly.entity_id
_entity_poly.type
_entity_poly.pdbx_seq_one_letter_code
_entity_poly.pdbx_strand_id
1 'polypeptide(L)'
;MSLMNEVLEDVWRFHELDTEVKKQYYSRDFKKKVVYSNNFDLHKAPSVNWGDTLYLIMAPKPPQPEELPQVCRESMMEYSNQVKEL
;
A
#
# COMPACT_ATOMS: atom_id res chain seq x y z
N MET A 1 3.12 -16.78 -14.31
CA MET A 1 2.36 -15.59 -13.86
C MET A 1 3.28 -14.39 -14.09
N SER A 2 2.80 -13.25 -14.59
CA SER A 2 3.65 -12.05 -14.75
C SER A 2 3.75 -11.29 -13.43
N LEU A 3 4.83 -10.52 -13.22
CA LEU A 3 5.01 -9.68 -12.04
C LEU A 3 3.80 -8.75 -11.79
N MET A 4 3.21 -8.21 -12.86
CA MET A 4 2.01 -7.37 -12.75
C MET A 4 0.82 -8.13 -12.15
N ASN A 5 0.60 -9.39 -12.54
CA ASN A 5 -0.48 -10.19 -11.98
C ASN A 5 -0.21 -10.54 -10.51
N GLU A 6 1.05 -10.83 -10.17
CA GLU A 6 1.46 -11.11 -8.78
C GLU A 6 1.23 -9.89 -7.87
N VAL A 7 1.63 -8.70 -8.30
CA VAL A 7 1.36 -7.44 -7.57
C VAL A 7 -0.14 -7.22 -7.37
N LEU A 8 -0.96 -7.47 -8.40
CA LEU A 8 -2.42 -7.33 -8.30
C LEU A 8 -3.02 -8.34 -7.30
N GLU A 9 -2.58 -9.60 -7.35
CA GLU A 9 -3.02 -10.63 -6.40
C GLU A 9 -2.60 -10.30 -4.97
N ASP A 10 -1.38 -9.82 -4.76
CA ASP A 10 -0.86 -9.50 -3.44
C ASP A 10 -1.51 -8.26 -2.80
N VAL A 11 -1.82 -7.23 -3.60
CA VAL A 11 -2.63 -6.10 -3.14
C VAL A 11 -4.03 -6.57 -2.78
N TRP A 12 -4.65 -7.43 -3.60
CA TRP A 12 -5.96 -7.98 -3.25
C TRP A 12 -5.91 -8.78 -1.94
N ARG A 13 -4.92 -9.66 -1.77
CA ARG A 13 -4.67 -10.41 -0.52
C ARG A 13 -4.50 -9.49 0.68
N PHE A 14 -3.78 -8.37 0.54
CA PHE A 14 -3.67 -7.38 1.61
C PHE A 14 -5.03 -6.87 2.08
N HIS A 15 -5.94 -6.56 1.15
CA HIS A 15 -7.28 -6.07 1.49
C HIS A 15 -8.18 -7.15 2.12
N GLU A 16 -7.94 -8.43 1.86
CA GLU A 16 -8.63 -9.57 2.47
C GLU A 16 -8.07 -9.97 3.85
N LEU A 17 -6.94 -9.41 4.29
CA LEU A 17 -6.40 -9.68 5.62
C LEU A 17 -7.34 -9.24 6.74
N ASP A 18 -7.19 -9.87 7.90
CA ASP A 18 -7.85 -9.46 9.14
C ASP A 18 -7.65 -7.98 9.41
N THR A 19 -8.73 -7.33 9.87
CA THR A 19 -8.73 -5.89 10.18
C THR A 19 -7.62 -5.52 11.16
N GLU A 20 -7.31 -6.38 12.14
CA GLU A 20 -6.24 -6.14 13.11
C GLU A 20 -4.85 -6.09 12.49
N VAL A 21 -4.61 -6.81 11.39
CA VAL A 21 -3.35 -6.73 10.63
C VAL A 21 -3.31 -5.44 9.83
N LYS A 22 -4.39 -5.12 9.09
CA LYS A 22 -4.46 -3.89 8.28
C LYS A 22 -4.36 -2.61 9.13
N LYS A 23 -4.91 -2.62 10.35
CA LYS A 23 -4.84 -1.50 11.31
C LYS A 23 -3.41 -1.13 11.70
N GLN A 24 -2.45 -2.05 11.64
CA GLN A 24 -1.04 -1.76 11.93
C GLN A 24 -0.45 -0.74 10.94
N TYR A 25 -0.99 -0.72 9.71
CA TYR A 25 -0.60 0.21 8.66
C TYR A 25 -1.51 1.45 8.63
N TYR A 26 -2.58 1.50 9.43
CA TYR A 26 -3.51 2.62 9.41
C TYR A 26 -2.85 3.91 9.90
N SER A 27 -2.92 4.95 9.08
CA SER A 27 -2.41 6.27 9.43
C SER A 27 -3.10 7.36 8.64
N ARG A 28 -3.20 8.55 9.24
CA ARG A 28 -3.61 9.80 8.57
C ARG A 28 -2.42 10.75 8.36
N ASP A 29 -1.24 10.33 8.82
CA ASP A 29 0.03 10.98 8.51
C ASP A 29 0.56 10.45 7.17
N PHE A 30 0.28 11.21 6.11
CA PHE A 30 0.72 10.91 4.75
C PHE A 30 2.20 11.23 4.48
N LYS A 31 2.98 11.62 5.50
CA LYS A 31 4.45 11.69 5.40
C LYS A 31 5.12 10.33 5.54
N LYS A 32 4.41 9.33 6.10
CA LYS A 32 4.87 7.95 6.17
C LYS A 32 4.94 7.33 4.79
N LYS A 33 5.90 6.42 4.59
CA LYS A 33 6.11 5.74 3.31
C LYS A 33 5.15 4.57 3.07
N VAL A 34 4.63 3.96 4.13
CA VAL A 34 3.64 2.87 4.07
C VAL A 34 2.43 3.30 4.89
N VAL A 35 1.29 3.47 4.22
CA VAL A 35 0.05 3.93 4.87
C VAL A 35 -1.14 3.19 4.29
N TYR A 36 -1.93 2.59 5.16
CA TYR A 36 -3.30 2.20 4.86
C TYR A 36 -4.25 3.31 5.30
N SER A 37 -5.15 3.72 4.43
CA SER A 37 -6.15 4.75 4.73
C SER A 37 -7.51 4.28 4.24
N ASN A 38 -8.51 4.44 5.10
CA ASN A 38 -9.91 4.44 4.73
C ASN A 38 -10.35 5.91 4.62
N ASN A 39 -11.13 6.28 3.60
CA ASN A 39 -11.71 7.62 3.42
C ASN A 39 -10.64 8.73 3.44
N PHE A 40 -9.88 8.89 2.35
CA PHE A 40 -8.79 9.87 2.25
C PHE A 40 -9.17 11.28 2.73
N ASP A 41 -10.31 11.82 2.29
CA ASP A 41 -10.78 13.17 2.65
C ASP A 41 -11.67 13.23 3.88
N LEU A 42 -11.65 12.21 4.74
CA LEU A 42 -12.42 12.24 5.98
C LEU A 42 -12.09 13.52 6.78
N HIS A 43 -13.12 14.26 7.20
CA HIS A 43 -13.07 15.60 7.82
C HIS A 43 -12.70 16.79 6.91
N LYS A 44 -12.46 16.58 5.61
CA LYS A 44 -12.16 17.65 4.65
C LYS A 44 -13.19 17.77 3.54
N ALA A 45 -13.72 16.64 3.05
CA ALA A 45 -14.74 16.62 2.03
C ALA A 45 -16.16 16.71 2.62
N PRO A 46 -17.13 17.28 1.87
CA PRO A 46 -18.53 17.32 2.25
C PRO A 46 -19.20 15.93 2.24
N SER A 47 -18.54 14.94 1.63
CA SER A 47 -19.00 13.56 1.56
C SER A 47 -17.84 12.59 1.79
N VAL A 48 -18.17 11.35 2.13
CA VAL A 48 -17.22 10.25 2.31
C VAL A 48 -16.97 9.58 0.96
N ASN A 49 -15.70 9.22 0.69
CA ASN A 49 -15.32 8.41 -0.47
C ASN A 49 -15.45 6.92 -0.12
N TRP A 50 -16.16 6.12 -0.90
CA TRP A 50 -16.20 4.68 -0.67
C TRP A 50 -14.94 3.99 -1.23
N GLY A 51 -13.89 3.90 -0.42
CA GLY A 51 -12.68 3.21 -0.82
C GLY A 51 -11.60 3.17 0.26
N ASP A 52 -10.96 2.02 0.36
CA ASP A 52 -9.75 1.80 1.14
C ASP A 52 -8.53 1.82 0.21
N THR A 53 -7.43 2.42 0.66
CA THR A 53 -6.21 2.56 -0.14
C THR A 53 -4.98 2.18 0.67
N LEU A 54 -4.11 1.37 0.08
CA LEU A 54 -2.73 1.16 0.53
C LEU A 54 -1.78 2.05 -0.30
N TYR A 55 -1.07 2.95 0.38
CA TYR A 55 -0.05 3.82 -0.19
C TYR A 55 1.35 3.28 0.13
N LEU A 56 2.16 3.07 -0.91
CA LEU A 56 3.56 2.64 -0.82
C LEU A 56 4.46 3.62 -1.59
N ILE A 57 5.21 4.45 -0.87
CA ILE A 57 6.12 5.44 -1.45
C ILE A 57 7.50 4.80 -1.64
N MET A 58 7.77 4.32 -2.85
CA MET A 58 8.99 3.55 -3.17
C MET A 58 10.18 4.40 -3.64
N ALA A 59 9.94 5.67 -3.99
CA ALA A 59 10.95 6.59 -4.53
C ALA A 59 10.88 7.97 -3.85
N PRO A 60 11.99 8.73 -3.77
CA PRO A 60 13.35 8.39 -4.23
C PRO A 60 14.07 7.42 -3.28
N LYS A 61 13.61 7.31 -2.03
CA LYS A 61 14.16 6.40 -1.01
C LYS A 61 13.08 5.41 -0.59
N PRO A 62 13.16 4.12 -0.96
CA PRO A 62 12.15 3.14 -0.57
C PRO A 62 12.07 3.00 0.97
N PRO A 63 10.96 2.48 1.50
CA PRO A 63 10.90 2.01 2.88
C PRO A 63 11.83 0.80 3.07
N GLN A 64 12.15 0.48 4.33
CA GLN A 64 12.77 -0.81 4.62
C GLN A 64 11.80 -1.95 4.29
N PRO A 65 12.29 -3.11 3.83
CA PRO A 65 11.42 -4.23 3.49
C PRO A 65 10.46 -4.62 4.62
N GLU A 66 10.92 -4.54 5.88
CA GLU A 66 10.13 -4.88 7.07
C GLU A 66 8.95 -3.93 7.32
N GLU A 67 9.02 -2.70 6.81
CA GLU A 67 7.92 -1.73 6.88
C GLU A 67 6.78 -2.07 5.90
N LEU A 68 7.05 -2.85 4.85
CA LEU A 68 6.03 -3.26 3.88
C LEU A 68 5.16 -4.39 4.44
N PRO A 69 3.86 -4.45 4.07
CA PRO A 69 3.02 -5.60 4.34
C PRO A 69 3.65 -6.87 3.79
N GLN A 70 3.78 -7.90 4.64
CA GLN A 70 4.46 -9.14 4.28
C GLN A 70 3.89 -9.75 2.98
N VAL A 71 2.57 -9.66 2.79
CA VAL A 71 1.86 -10.24 1.66
C VAL A 71 2.23 -9.64 0.30
N CYS A 72 2.73 -8.41 0.24
CA CYS A 72 3.08 -7.74 -1.02
C CYS A 72 4.52 -7.22 -1.04
N ARG A 73 5.34 -7.56 -0.04
CA ARG A 73 6.69 -7.01 0.14
C ARG A 73 7.61 -7.29 -1.04
N GLU A 74 7.72 -8.55 -1.43
CA GLU A 74 8.68 -8.99 -2.46
C GLU A 74 8.25 -8.47 -3.84
N SER A 75 6.99 -8.71 -4.22
CA SER A 75 6.42 -8.29 -5.49
C SER A 75 6.45 -6.77 -5.68
N MET A 76 6.14 -5.97 -4.64
CA MET A 76 6.22 -4.50 -4.73
C MET A 76 7.65 -3.97 -4.85
N MET A 77 8.61 -4.59 -4.17
CA MET A 77 10.03 -4.22 -4.28
C MET A 77 10.54 -4.50 -5.70
N GLU A 78 10.23 -5.67 -6.25
CA GLU A 78 10.61 -6.01 -7.62
C GLU A 78 9.91 -5.10 -8.65
N TYR A 79 8.61 -4.86 -8.49
CA TYR A 79 7.84 -3.98 -9.36
C TYR A 79 8.41 -2.56 -9.35
N SER A 80 8.73 -2.03 -8.17
CA SER A 80 9.36 -0.71 -8.07
C SER A 80 10.71 -0.64 -8.78
N ASN A 81 11.48 -1.72 -8.82
CA ASN A 81 12.76 -1.74 -9.53
C ASN A 81 12.54 -1.75 -11.04
N GLN A 82 11.60 -2.57 -11.54
CA GLN A 82 11.28 -2.58 -12.98
C GLN A 82 10.74 -1.23 -13.46
N VAL A 83 9.86 -0.58 -12.69
CA VAL A 83 9.29 0.73 -13.05
C VAL A 83 10.34 1.85 -13.08
N LYS A 84 11.44 1.74 -12.32
CA LYS A 84 12.54 2.73 -12.36
C LYS A 84 13.36 2.67 -13.65
N GLU A 85 13.35 1.53 -14.33
CA GLU A 85 14.08 1.29 -15.58
C GLU A 85 13.20 1.54 -16.83
N LEU A 86 11.93 1.91 -16.65
CA LEU A 86 11.00 2.34 -17.71
C LEU A 86 11.16 3.85 -18.00
#